data_AF-A0A929L7K6-F1
#
_entry.id   AF-A0A929L7K6-F1
#
_cell.length_a   1.000
_cell.length_b   1.000
_cell.length_c   1.000
_cell.angle_alpha   90.00
_cell.angle_beta   90.00
_cell.angle_gamma   90.00
#
_symmetry.space_group_name_H-M   'P 1'
#
loop_
_entity.id
_entity.type
_entity.pdbx_description
1 polymer ?
#
loop_
_entity_poly.entity_id
_entity_poly.type
_entity_poly.pdbx_seq_one_letter_code
_entity_poly.pdbx_strand_id
1 'polypeptide(L)'
;MNNLNQKQIRQQFVLQMQLYNRLKKWLRNAMVLSSFLISLALFLPSIPLVFWPACIGLSFAFLAMILIGLALKRGQDNLEKLLILLDQKA
;
A
#
# COMPACT_ATOMS: atom_id res chain seq x y z
N MET A 1 -4.13 29.84 -17.33
CA MET A 1 -3.80 28.39 -17.49
C MET A 1 -4.95 27.76 -18.25
N ASN A 2 -4.69 27.01 -19.34
CA ASN A 2 -5.75 26.53 -20.22
C ASN A 2 -6.61 25.45 -19.54
N ASN A 3 -7.92 25.39 -19.84
CA ASN A 3 -8.90 24.46 -19.25
C ASN A 3 -8.49 22.98 -19.37
N LEU A 4 -7.65 22.66 -20.36
CA LEU A 4 -7.06 21.34 -20.57
C LEU A 4 -6.13 20.90 -19.41
N ASN A 5 -5.31 21.81 -18.86
CA ASN A 5 -4.40 21.49 -17.74
C ASN A 5 -5.18 21.24 -16.43
N GLN A 6 -6.25 22.00 -16.20
CA GLN A 6 -7.15 21.82 -15.05
C GLN A 6 -7.80 20.42 -15.06
N LYS A 7 -8.34 20.00 -16.21
CA LYS A 7 -8.92 18.66 -16.37
C LYS A 7 -7.88 17.55 -16.14
N GLN A 8 -6.66 17.73 -16.65
CA GLN A 8 -5.58 16.76 -16.47
C GLN A 8 -5.17 16.61 -14.99
N ILE A 9 -5.02 17.72 -14.25
CA ILE A 9 -4.68 17.67 -12.82
C ILE A 9 -5.77 16.95 -12.03
N ARG A 10 -7.06 17.22 -12.29
CA ARG A 10 -8.18 16.49 -11.65
C ARG A 10 -8.13 15.00 -11.94
N GLN A 11 -7.87 14.61 -13.19
CA GLN A 11 -7.75 13.19 -13.56
C GLN A 11 -6.59 12.51 -12.83
N GLN A 12 -5.43 13.17 -12.76
CA GLN A 12 -4.28 12.65 -12.02
C GLN A 12 -4.58 12.50 -10.52
N PHE A 13 -5.27 13.47 -9.91
CA PHE A 13 -5.69 13.37 -8.51
C PHE A 13 -6.59 12.15 -8.27
N VAL A 14 -7.61 11.94 -9.11
CA VAL A 14 -8.51 10.78 -9.00
C VAL A 14 -7.73 9.46 -9.12
N LEU A 15 -6.82 9.37 -10.10
CA LEU A 15 -6.00 8.17 -10.30
C LEU A 15 -5.08 7.91 -9.11
N GLN A 16 -4.37 8.93 -8.62
CA GLN A 16 -3.50 8.79 -7.46
C GLN A 16 -4.29 8.43 -6.20
N MET A 17 -5.50 8.98 -6.03
CA MET A 17 -6.38 8.67 -4.91
C MET A 17 -6.84 7.20 -4.94
N GLN A 18 -7.16 6.69 -6.13
CA GLN A 18 -7.49 5.27 -6.32
C GLN A 18 -6.29 4.37 -5.98
N LEU A 19 -5.08 4.71 -6.46
CA LEU A 19 -3.86 3.96 -6.16
C LEU A 19 -3.55 3.98 -4.65
N TYR A 20 -3.64 5.12 -4.00
CA TYR A 20 -3.45 5.28 -2.56
C TYR A 20 -4.46 4.44 -1.76
N ASN A 21 -5.73 4.42 -2.16
CA ASN A 21 -6.74 3.57 -1.53
C ASN A 21 -6.49 2.07 -1.75
N ARG A 22 -5.97 1.69 -2.92
CA ARG A 22 -5.52 0.31 -3.16
C ARG A 22 -4.35 -0.03 -2.23
N LEU A 23 -3.35 0.83 -2.11
CA LEU A 23 -2.21 0.65 -1.20
C LEU A 23 -2.66 0.42 0.25
N LYS A 24 -3.67 1.16 0.73
CA LYS A 24 -4.27 0.91 2.07
C LYS A 24 -4.87 -0.49 2.19
N LYS A 25 -5.59 -0.96 1.15
CA LYS A 25 -6.13 -2.33 1.11
C LYS A 25 -5.01 -3.37 1.07
N TRP A 26 -3.97 -3.15 0.27
CA TRP A 26 -2.80 -4.02 0.22
C TRP A 26 -2.09 -4.12 1.57
N LEU A 27 -1.93 -3.00 2.28
CA LEU A 27 -1.36 -2.99 3.63
C LEU A 27 -2.18 -3.85 4.60
N ARG A 28 -3.51 -3.67 4.59
CA ARG A 28 -4.42 -4.47 5.43
C ARG A 28 -4.32 -5.95 5.08
N ASN A 29 -4.31 -6.29 3.80
CA ASN A 29 -4.19 -7.67 3.36
C ASN A 29 -2.84 -8.29 3.75
N ALA A 30 -1.75 -7.52 3.68
CA ALA A 30 -0.43 -7.96 4.12
C ALA A 30 -0.40 -8.24 5.63
N MET A 31 -1.05 -7.42 6.45
CA MET A 31 -1.19 -7.68 7.90
C MET A 31 -2.02 -8.93 8.21
N VAL A 32 -3.12 -9.17 7.48
CA VAL A 32 -3.93 -10.39 7.66
C VAL A 32 -3.13 -11.63 7.23
N LEU A 33 -2.43 -11.55 6.10
CA LEU A 33 -1.60 -12.64 5.61
C LEU A 33 -0.45 -12.96 6.57
N SER A 34 0.22 -11.95 7.14
CA SER A 34 1.27 -12.17 8.14
C SER A 34 0.72 -12.83 9.39
N SER A 35 -0.46 -12.43 9.87
CA SER A 35 -1.12 -13.09 10.99
C SER A 35 -1.40 -14.57 10.71
N PHE A 36 -1.82 -14.92 9.49
CA PHE A 36 -2.05 -16.31 9.11
C PHE A 36 -0.75 -17.13 9.08
N LEU A 37 0.33 -16.56 8.54
CA LEU A 37 1.65 -17.21 8.51
C LEU A 37 2.23 -17.40 9.91
N ILE A 38 2.01 -16.45 10.83
CA ILE A 38 2.39 -16.59 12.25
C ILE A 38 1.65 -17.77 12.87
N SER A 39 0.33 -17.87 12.68
CA SER A 39 -0.46 -19.00 13.20
C SER A 39 0.06 -20.33 12.66
N LEU A 40 0.37 -20.43 11.36
CA LEU A 40 0.96 -21.64 10.80
C LEU A 40 2.31 -21.98 11.43
N ALA A 41 3.20 -21.01 11.60
CA ALA A 41 4.52 -21.23 12.18
C ALA A 41 4.46 -21.64 13.66
N LEU A 42 3.51 -21.10 14.44
CA LEU A 42 3.36 -21.39 15.86
C LEU A 42 2.68 -22.74 16.15
N PHE A 43 1.65 -23.09 15.38
CA PHE A 43 0.83 -24.28 15.67
C PHE A 43 1.25 -25.53 14.90
N LEU A 44 1.94 -25.39 13.75
CA LEU A 44 2.42 -26.52 12.94
C LEU A 44 3.98 -26.56 12.83
N PRO A 45 4.75 -26.36 13.93
CA PRO A 45 6.21 -26.31 13.86
C PRO A 45 6.85 -27.66 13.51
N SER A 46 6.17 -28.76 13.82
CA SER A 46 6.61 -30.13 13.57
C SER A 46 6.45 -30.59 12.12
N ILE A 47 5.87 -29.76 11.25
CA ILE A 47 5.69 -30.07 9.83
C ILE A 47 6.64 -29.16 9.03
N PRO A 48 7.87 -29.61 8.69
CA PRO A 48 8.88 -28.77 8.04
C PRO A 48 8.39 -28.15 6.72
N LEU A 49 7.55 -28.88 5.97
CA LEU A 49 6.95 -28.43 4.71
C LEU A 49 6.03 -27.22 4.90
N VAL A 50 5.49 -26.99 6.10
CA VAL A 50 4.64 -25.84 6.44
C VAL A 50 5.45 -24.76 7.16
N PHE A 51 6.31 -25.17 8.08
CA PHE A 51 7.10 -24.25 8.91
C PHE A 51 8.07 -23.39 8.10
N TRP A 52 8.89 -23.99 7.24
CA TRP A 52 9.91 -23.25 6.48
C TRP A 52 9.29 -22.21 5.53
N PRO A 53 8.26 -22.55 4.72
CA PRO A 53 7.58 -21.55 3.90
C PRO A 53 6.89 -20.46 4.72
N ALA A 54 6.35 -20.78 5.91
CA ALA A 54 5.74 -19.78 6.77
C ALA A 54 6.75 -18.72 7.26
N CYS A 55 7.94 -19.14 7.70
CA CYS A 55 9.02 -18.23 8.11
C CYS A 55 9.54 -17.37 6.94
N ILE A 56 9.73 -17.97 5.76
CA ILE A 56 10.15 -17.25 4.56
C ILE A 56 9.07 -16.24 4.16
N GLY A 57 7.81 -16.67 4.12
CA GLY A 57 6.66 -15.81 3.83
C GLY A 57 6.53 -14.64 4.79
N LEU A 58 6.82 -14.85 6.09
CA LEU A 58 6.80 -13.78 7.09
C LEU A 58 7.86 -12.72 6.82
N SER A 59 9.06 -13.14 6.42
CA SER A 59 10.14 -12.22 6.05
C SER A 59 9.73 -11.34 4.86
N PHE A 60 9.09 -11.93 3.83
CA PHE A 60 8.55 -11.18 2.70
C PHE A 60 7.38 -10.28 3.08
N ALA A 61 6.46 -10.74 3.93
CA ALA A 61 5.33 -9.93 4.38
C ALA A 61 5.81 -8.70 5.16
N PHE A 62 6.84 -8.85 6.00
CA PHE A 62 7.46 -7.73 6.70
C PHE A 62 8.07 -6.72 5.75
N LEU A 63 8.85 -7.18 4.76
CA LEU A 63 9.45 -6.32 3.74
C LEU A 63 8.36 -5.58 2.93
N ALA A 64 7.31 -6.29 2.54
CA ALA A 64 6.17 -5.71 1.81
C ALA A 64 5.47 -4.62 2.63
N MET A 65 5.24 -4.83 3.94
CA MET A 65 4.63 -3.82 4.81
C MET A 65 5.49 -2.55 4.91
N ILE A 66 6.81 -2.67 5.00
CA ILE A 66 7.73 -1.52 4.98
C ILE A 66 7.60 -0.75 3.66
N LEU A 67 7.68 -1.46 2.53
CA LEU A 67 7.59 -0.83 1.21
C LEU A 67 6.23 -0.15 0.98
N ILE A 68 5.14 -0.80 1.38
CA ILE A 68 3.79 -0.23 1.29
C ILE A 68 3.65 0.99 2.21
N GLY A 69 4.21 0.95 3.41
CA GLY A 69 4.23 2.08 4.34
C GLY A 69 4.94 3.30 3.75
N LEU A 70 6.12 3.09 3.14
CA LEU A 70 6.85 4.15 2.43
C LEU A 70 6.06 4.70 1.24
N ALA A 71 5.42 3.82 0.45
CA ALA A 71 4.59 4.20 -0.68
C ALA A 71 3.35 4.99 -0.24
N LEU A 72 2.73 4.64 0.90
CA LEU A 72 1.61 5.40 1.46
C LEU A 72 2.04 6.80 1.88
N LYS A 73 3.19 6.95 2.56
CA LYS A 73 3.70 8.27 2.96
C LYS A 73 3.91 9.16 1.72
N ARG A 74 4.62 8.65 0.70
CA ARG A 74 4.84 9.39 -0.56
C ARG A 74 3.55 9.65 -1.34
N GLY A 75 2.62 8.70 -1.34
CA GLY A 75 1.32 8.84 -2.00
C GLY A 75 0.46 9.94 -1.38
N GLN A 76 0.52 10.09 -0.06
CA GLN A 76 -0.15 11.17 0.65
C GLN A 76 0.45 12.54 0.29
N ASP A 77 1.78 12.68 0.32
CA ASP A 77 2.45 13.93 -0.07
C ASP A 77 2.12 14.33 -1.51
N ASN A 78 2.00 13.36 -2.43
CA ASN A 78 1.62 13.63 -3.81
C ASN A 78 0.16 14.06 -3.96
N LEU A 79 -0.76 13.46 -3.19
CA LEU A 79 -2.16 13.87 -3.17
C LEU A 79 -2.32 15.28 -2.63
N GLU A 80 -1.59 15.65 -1.59
CA GLU A 80 -1.60 16.99 -1.03
C GLU A 80 -1.10 18.04 -2.03
N LYS A 81 0.00 17.77 -2.73
CA LYS A 81 0.50 18.64 -3.80
C LYS A 81 -0.53 18.84 -4.91
N LEU A 82 -1.19 17.77 -5.34
CA LEU A 82 -2.23 17.85 -6.37
C LEU A 82 -3.46 18.63 -5.88
N LEU A 83 -3.83 18.49 -4.61
CA LEU A 83 -4.93 19.24 -4.01
C LEU A 83 -4.62 20.74 -3.97
N ILE A 84 -3.42 21.13 -3.51
CA ILE A 84 -2.97 22.53 -3.50
C ILE A 84 -3.01 23.13 -4.90
N LEU A 85 -2.57 22.38 -5.92
CA LEU A 85 -2.61 22.83 -7.31
C LEU A 85 -4.04 23.00 -7.87
N LEU A 86 -5.00 22.25 -7.34
CA LEU A 86 -6.42 22.39 -7.66
C LEU A 86 -7.03 23.62 -6.95
N ASP A 87 -6.71 23.81 -5.67
CA ASP A 87 -7.27 24.88 -4.83
C ASP A 87 -6.70 26.27 -5.18
N GLN A 88 -5.40 26.39 -5.49
CA GLN A 88 -4.79 27.66 -5.92
C GLN A 88 -5.31 28.20 -7.27
N LYS A 89 -6.16 27.42 -7.95
CA LYS A 89 -6.70 27.75 -9.28
C LYS A 89 -8.24 27.68 -9.33
N ALA A 90 -8.90 27.47 -8.20
CA ALA A 90 -10.34 27.62 -8.04
C ALA A 90 -10.68 29.09 -7.77
#